data_AF-A0A4V1UHQ1-F1
#
_entry.id   AF-A0A4V1UHQ1-F1
#
_cell.length_a   1.000
_cell.length_b   1.000
_cell.length_c   1.000
_cell.angle_alpha   90.00
_cell.angle_beta   90.00
_cell.angle_gamma   90.00
#
_symmetry.space_group_name_H-M   'P 1'
#
loop_
_entity.id
_entity.type
_entity.pdbx_description
1 polymer ?
#
loop_
_entity_poly.entity_id
_entity_poly.type
_entity_poly.pdbx_seq_one_letter_code
_entity_poly.pdbx_strand_id
1 'polypeptide(L)'
;MTVYNGTEGSDTLKGGAGNDTLNGKGGYDTLEGGAGNDILNGGEGGDSLTGGLGDDILNGDNGDDWLSDRDGGKDVLNGGAGDDHISITRSSAAAATTVTANGGDGADDFTYLGFNSDTAILNGGVGNDIFNIWSNAGTLAITTGLGGDTINLDNLSVYNAGVTTITDFKTGTGGDKLDWDGLLGDFTNYTGGNPFASGHARLIQSGKNTILQIDANGRRDRSRRVCWMMITRAPRRIRSIGTRSPTTSTELMRWPMGSIRSPICFRIIPSPMTALCCWAEALIKPNSIAARYDLRHVADQSHRNAPRCGKVRFRF
;
A
#
# COMPACT_ATOMS: atom_id res chain seq x y z
N MET A 1 -3.88 -15.33 -32.58
CA MET A 1 -4.53 -16.29 -31.69
C MET A 1 -4.14 -17.69 -32.09
N THR A 2 -2.96 -18.08 -31.62
CA THR A 2 -2.49 -19.46 -31.63
C THR A 2 -2.78 -20.06 -30.25
N VAL A 3 -3.06 -21.36 -30.20
CA VAL A 3 -3.24 -22.08 -28.93
C VAL A 3 -2.17 -23.16 -28.84
N TYR A 4 -1.36 -23.10 -27.79
CA TYR A 4 -0.34 -24.08 -27.43
C TYR A 4 -0.84 -24.88 -26.23
N ASN A 5 -0.74 -26.21 -26.32
CA ASN A 5 -1.15 -27.10 -25.25
C ASN A 5 0.03 -28.01 -24.89
N GLY A 6 0.39 -28.00 -23.62
CA GLY A 6 1.25 -28.98 -23.00
C GLY A 6 0.55 -30.32 -22.77
N THR A 7 1.15 -31.09 -21.89
CA THR A 7 0.86 -32.46 -21.52
C THR A 7 0.62 -32.53 -20.00
N GLU A 8 0.63 -33.73 -19.42
CA GLU A 8 0.51 -33.90 -17.96
C GLU A 8 1.90 -33.99 -17.29
N GLY A 9 2.95 -33.57 -17.99
CA GLY A 9 4.30 -33.49 -17.45
C GLY A 9 4.96 -32.19 -17.90
N SER A 10 6.15 -31.92 -17.37
CA SER A 10 6.86 -30.66 -17.60
C SER A 10 7.07 -30.31 -19.08
N ASP A 11 6.54 -29.17 -19.47
CA ASP A 11 6.58 -28.62 -20.81
C ASP A 11 7.24 -27.23 -20.85
N THR A 12 7.67 -26.84 -22.06
CA THR A 12 8.09 -25.47 -22.34
C THR A 12 7.30 -24.95 -23.52
N LEU A 13 6.45 -23.96 -23.28
CA LEU A 13 5.55 -23.36 -24.27
C LEU A 13 5.98 -21.92 -24.55
N LYS A 14 6.05 -21.55 -25.83
CA LYS A 14 6.39 -20.19 -26.28
C LYS A 14 5.36 -19.71 -27.28
N GLY A 15 4.66 -18.62 -26.99
CA GLY A 15 3.66 -18.01 -27.86
C GLY A 15 4.30 -17.36 -29.07
N GLY A 16 5.27 -16.49 -28.80
CA GLY A 16 6.06 -15.81 -29.81
C GLY A 16 5.47 -14.45 -30.13
N ALA A 17 4.89 -14.29 -31.32
CA ALA A 17 4.32 -13.01 -31.75
C ALA A 17 2.84 -13.16 -32.10
N GLY A 18 2.06 -12.17 -31.71
CA GLY A 18 0.60 -12.19 -31.78
C GLY A 18 0.00 -12.64 -30.46
N ASN A 19 -1.31 -12.43 -30.33
CA ASN A 19 -2.04 -12.82 -29.13
C ASN A 19 -2.16 -14.35 -29.11
N ASP A 20 -1.66 -15.01 -28.09
CA ASP A 20 -1.62 -16.47 -27.97
C ASP A 20 -2.25 -16.96 -26.66
N THR A 21 -2.55 -18.26 -26.62
CA THR A 21 -3.01 -18.95 -25.41
C THR A 21 -2.12 -20.15 -25.17
N LEU A 22 -1.47 -20.20 -24.01
CA LEU A 22 -0.57 -21.28 -23.60
C LEU A 22 -1.21 -21.99 -22.40
N ASN A 23 -1.41 -23.30 -22.52
CA ASN A 23 -1.96 -24.14 -21.46
C ASN A 23 -0.92 -25.20 -21.07
N GLY A 24 -0.32 -25.10 -19.88
CA GLY A 24 0.65 -26.08 -19.33
C GLY A 24 -0.02 -27.41 -19.00
N LYS A 25 -1.11 -27.32 -18.24
CA LYS A 25 -1.98 -28.39 -17.70
C LYS A 25 -1.45 -29.02 -16.42
N GLY A 26 -0.48 -29.91 -16.49
CA GLY A 26 -0.01 -30.63 -15.32
C GLY A 26 1.49 -30.83 -15.44
N GLY A 27 2.22 -30.70 -14.34
CA GLY A 27 3.68 -30.82 -14.35
C GLY A 27 4.35 -29.58 -13.80
N TYR A 28 5.61 -29.36 -14.18
CA TYR A 28 6.31 -28.11 -13.86
C TYR A 28 6.64 -27.46 -15.19
N ASP A 29 5.86 -26.47 -15.57
CA ASP A 29 5.85 -25.91 -16.91
C ASP A 29 6.56 -24.55 -16.97
N THR A 30 7.05 -24.20 -18.15
CA THR A 30 7.58 -22.87 -18.45
C THR A 30 6.82 -22.27 -19.61
N LEU A 31 6.07 -21.21 -19.35
CA LEU A 31 5.21 -20.54 -20.32
C LEU A 31 5.72 -19.12 -20.59
N GLU A 32 6.00 -18.82 -21.86
CA GLU A 32 6.46 -17.50 -22.32
C GLU A 32 5.51 -16.98 -23.40
N GLY A 33 4.74 -15.92 -23.12
CA GLY A 33 3.78 -15.33 -24.07
C GLY A 33 4.49 -14.72 -25.27
N GLY A 34 5.37 -13.76 -24.99
CA GLY A 34 6.20 -13.10 -26.00
C GLY A 34 5.68 -11.71 -26.30
N ALA A 35 5.23 -11.45 -27.53
CA ALA A 35 4.69 -10.16 -27.93
C ALA A 35 3.27 -10.30 -28.44
N GLY A 36 2.34 -9.51 -27.92
CA GLY A 36 0.91 -9.69 -28.14
C GLY A 36 0.20 -9.75 -26.80
N ASN A 37 -1.13 -9.77 -26.83
CA ASN A 37 -1.90 -9.93 -25.60
C ASN A 37 -2.16 -11.41 -25.38
N ASP A 38 -1.43 -12.00 -24.43
CA ASP A 38 -1.36 -13.43 -24.23
C ASP A 38 -2.16 -13.89 -23.01
N ILE A 39 -2.56 -15.17 -23.04
CA ILE A 39 -3.17 -15.87 -21.90
C ILE A 39 -2.31 -17.08 -21.58
N LEU A 40 -1.72 -17.11 -20.40
CA LEU A 40 -0.90 -18.19 -19.89
C LEU A 40 -1.64 -18.86 -18.73
N ASN A 41 -1.90 -20.16 -18.84
CA ASN A 41 -2.49 -20.98 -17.78
C ASN A 41 -1.48 -22.08 -17.42
N GLY A 42 -0.93 -22.02 -16.20
CA GLY A 42 0.01 -23.00 -15.66
C GLY A 42 -0.67 -24.35 -15.51
N GLY A 43 -1.59 -24.45 -14.56
CA GLY A 43 -2.41 -25.63 -14.32
C GLY A 43 -2.08 -26.26 -12.98
N GLU A 44 -1.80 -27.56 -12.95
CA GLU A 44 -1.34 -28.26 -11.74
C GLU A 44 0.19 -28.35 -11.72
N GLY A 45 0.77 -27.96 -10.59
CA GLY A 45 2.20 -28.04 -10.29
C GLY A 45 2.85 -26.65 -10.29
N GLY A 46 4.17 -26.61 -10.05
CA GLY A 46 4.86 -25.33 -9.86
C GLY A 46 5.39 -24.78 -11.19
N ASP A 47 4.70 -23.79 -11.74
CA ASP A 47 4.92 -23.28 -13.08
C ASP A 47 5.67 -21.95 -13.09
N SER A 48 6.34 -21.66 -14.21
CA SER A 48 7.01 -20.38 -14.45
C SER A 48 6.36 -19.66 -15.63
N LEU A 49 5.67 -18.56 -15.35
CA LEU A 49 4.90 -17.79 -16.33
C LEU A 49 5.53 -16.41 -16.57
N THR A 50 5.72 -16.05 -17.84
CA THR A 50 6.16 -14.70 -18.25
C THR A 50 5.32 -14.22 -19.43
N GLY A 51 4.58 -13.12 -19.24
CA GLY A 51 3.70 -12.55 -20.28
C GLY A 51 4.49 -11.99 -21.45
N GLY A 52 5.32 -10.99 -21.18
CA GLY A 52 6.11 -10.30 -22.18
C GLY A 52 5.46 -8.97 -22.57
N LEU A 53 5.59 -8.58 -23.84
CA LEU A 53 5.05 -7.32 -24.33
C LEU A 53 3.56 -7.45 -24.67
N GLY A 54 2.70 -6.73 -23.97
CA GLY A 54 1.28 -6.71 -24.31
C GLY A 54 0.43 -6.34 -23.13
N ASP A 55 -0.88 -6.61 -23.24
CA ASP A 55 -1.74 -6.71 -22.07
C ASP A 55 -2.00 -8.21 -21.82
N ASP A 56 -1.31 -8.79 -20.85
CA ASP A 56 -1.27 -10.24 -20.63
C ASP A 56 -2.11 -10.70 -19.42
N ILE A 57 -2.53 -11.97 -19.46
CA ILE A 57 -3.15 -12.67 -18.33
C ILE A 57 -2.31 -13.89 -18.00
N LEU A 58 -1.77 -13.94 -16.78
CA LEU A 58 -1.01 -15.07 -16.24
C LEU A 58 -1.82 -15.69 -15.09
N ASN A 59 -2.14 -16.98 -15.21
CA ASN A 59 -2.81 -17.76 -14.18
C ASN A 59 -1.89 -18.93 -13.80
N GLY A 60 -1.36 -18.94 -12.58
CA GLY A 60 -0.59 -20.08 -12.04
C GLY A 60 -1.49 -21.31 -11.82
N ASP A 61 -2.69 -21.06 -11.30
CA ASP A 61 -3.71 -22.04 -10.96
C ASP A 61 -3.37 -22.81 -9.66
N ASN A 62 -2.94 -24.07 -9.71
CA ASN A 62 -2.65 -24.86 -8.51
C ASN A 62 -1.16 -25.20 -8.44
N GLY A 63 -0.47 -24.80 -7.40
CA GLY A 63 0.93 -25.10 -7.17
C GLY A 63 1.67 -23.88 -6.66
N ASP A 64 2.96 -24.05 -6.37
CA ASP A 64 3.81 -22.93 -5.97
C ASP A 64 4.41 -22.33 -7.25
N ASP A 65 3.82 -21.24 -7.75
CA ASP A 65 4.11 -20.70 -9.07
C ASP A 65 5.06 -19.49 -9.04
N TRP A 66 5.73 -19.26 -10.16
CA TRP A 66 6.54 -18.07 -10.41
C TRP A 66 5.95 -17.25 -11.56
N LEU A 67 5.33 -16.11 -11.23
CA LEU A 67 4.75 -15.19 -12.21
C LEU A 67 5.62 -13.94 -12.34
N SER A 68 6.01 -13.60 -13.57
CA SER A 68 6.84 -12.43 -13.84
C SER A 68 6.23 -11.51 -14.89
N ASP A 69 6.06 -10.24 -14.51
CA ASP A 69 5.83 -9.12 -15.43
C ASP A 69 7.03 -8.16 -15.35
N ARG A 70 7.68 -7.91 -16.49
CA ARG A 70 8.83 -6.99 -16.60
C ARG A 70 8.63 -5.93 -17.65
N ASP A 71 7.52 -6.00 -18.36
CA ASP A 71 7.25 -5.24 -19.54
C ASP A 71 6.07 -4.31 -19.25
N GLY A 72 5.95 -3.22 -20.00
CA GLY A 72 4.80 -2.33 -19.81
C GLY A 72 3.54 -3.00 -20.35
N GLY A 73 2.39 -2.68 -19.78
CA GLY A 73 1.17 -3.40 -20.16
C GLY A 73 0.09 -3.27 -19.10
N LYS A 74 -1.13 -3.65 -19.47
CA LYS A 74 -2.23 -3.85 -18.52
C LYS A 74 -2.36 -5.31 -18.17
N ASP A 75 -1.44 -5.76 -17.34
CA ASP A 75 -1.27 -7.18 -17.04
C ASP A 75 -2.06 -7.60 -15.82
N VAL A 76 -2.53 -8.83 -15.84
CA VAL A 76 -3.22 -9.50 -14.73
C VAL A 76 -2.43 -10.75 -14.36
N LEU A 77 -1.91 -10.80 -13.13
CA LEU A 77 -1.18 -11.94 -12.59
C LEU A 77 -2.02 -12.55 -11.46
N ASN A 78 -2.37 -13.83 -11.59
CA ASN A 78 -3.11 -14.58 -10.58
C ASN A 78 -2.26 -15.80 -10.20
N GLY A 79 -1.74 -15.85 -8.98
CA GLY A 79 -1.00 -16.99 -8.46
C GLY A 79 -1.90 -18.22 -8.40
N GLY A 80 -2.90 -18.17 -7.53
CA GLY A 80 -3.94 -19.21 -7.45
C GLY A 80 -3.92 -19.86 -6.09
N ALA A 81 -3.65 -21.16 -6.02
CA ALA A 81 -3.51 -21.91 -4.77
C ALA A 81 -2.10 -22.45 -4.65
N GLY A 82 -1.43 -22.19 -3.53
CA GLY A 82 -0.03 -22.54 -3.31
C GLY A 82 0.75 -21.30 -2.85
N ASP A 83 2.01 -21.49 -2.48
CA ASP A 83 2.86 -20.38 -2.03
C ASP A 83 3.55 -19.76 -3.25
N ASP A 84 2.98 -18.67 -3.79
CA ASP A 84 3.39 -18.10 -5.07
C ASP A 84 4.46 -17.03 -4.97
N HIS A 85 5.25 -16.88 -6.04
CA HIS A 85 6.18 -15.78 -6.21
C HIS A 85 5.76 -14.89 -7.38
N ILE A 86 5.41 -13.64 -7.08
CA ILE A 86 4.94 -12.66 -8.05
C ILE A 86 5.95 -11.51 -8.15
N SER A 87 6.66 -11.45 -9.29
CA SER A 87 7.67 -10.43 -9.57
C SER A 87 7.17 -9.42 -10.60
N ILE A 88 7.04 -8.17 -10.21
CA ILE A 88 6.57 -7.07 -11.06
C ILE A 88 7.66 -5.99 -11.16
N THR A 89 8.15 -5.75 -12.38
CA THR A 89 9.09 -4.68 -12.69
C THR A 89 8.50 -3.73 -13.73
N ARG A 90 8.24 -2.48 -13.34
CA ARG A 90 7.70 -1.43 -14.21
C ARG A 90 8.77 -0.40 -14.54
N SER A 91 9.45 -0.59 -15.68
CA SER A 91 10.47 0.33 -16.20
C SER A 91 10.14 0.91 -17.58
N SER A 92 8.97 0.61 -18.15
CA SER A 92 8.63 1.04 -19.50
C SER A 92 8.43 2.57 -19.59
N ALA A 93 8.86 3.16 -20.70
CA ALA A 93 8.61 4.56 -21.05
C ALA A 93 7.26 4.77 -21.78
N ALA A 94 6.41 3.74 -21.81
CA ALA A 94 5.10 3.79 -22.42
C ALA A 94 4.15 4.70 -21.61
N ALA A 95 2.95 4.95 -22.16
CA ALA A 95 1.91 5.64 -21.40
C ALA A 95 1.62 4.88 -20.10
N ALA A 96 1.37 5.61 -19.00
CA ALA A 96 1.15 4.98 -17.70
C ALA A 96 0.05 3.92 -17.78
N THR A 97 0.36 2.71 -17.31
CA THR A 97 -0.51 1.53 -17.35
C THR A 97 -0.90 1.08 -15.93
N THR A 98 -1.65 0.00 -15.84
CA THR A 98 -2.05 -0.60 -14.56
C THR A 98 -1.83 -2.10 -14.60
N VAL A 99 -1.01 -2.61 -13.69
CA VAL A 99 -0.91 -4.05 -13.40
C VAL A 99 -1.74 -4.37 -12.17
N THR A 100 -2.43 -5.50 -12.23
CA THR A 100 -3.09 -6.11 -11.09
C THR A 100 -2.47 -7.46 -10.81
N ALA A 101 -2.15 -7.72 -9.55
CA ALA A 101 -1.68 -9.03 -9.14
C ALA A 101 -2.41 -9.51 -7.89
N ASN A 102 -2.75 -10.78 -7.88
CA ASN A 102 -3.43 -11.48 -6.78
C ASN A 102 -2.67 -12.77 -6.48
N GLY A 103 -2.27 -12.96 -5.23
CA GLY A 103 -1.54 -14.14 -4.76
C GLY A 103 -2.50 -15.32 -4.73
N GLY A 104 -3.49 -15.25 -3.84
CA GLY A 104 -4.59 -16.20 -3.82
C GLY A 104 -4.66 -16.93 -2.49
N ASP A 105 -4.68 -18.26 -2.50
CA ASP A 105 -4.59 -19.08 -1.29
C ASP A 105 -3.15 -19.55 -1.10
N GLY A 106 -2.52 -19.25 0.02
CA GLY A 106 -1.12 -19.62 0.29
C GLY A 106 -0.32 -18.44 0.83
N ALA A 107 0.93 -18.67 1.23
CA ALA A 107 1.80 -17.61 1.72
C ALA A 107 2.64 -17.04 0.57
N ASP A 108 2.17 -15.95 -0.02
CA ASP A 108 2.70 -15.43 -1.27
C ASP A 108 3.82 -14.39 -1.07
N ASP A 109 4.79 -14.35 -1.98
CA ASP A 109 5.85 -13.35 -2.05
C ASP A 109 5.68 -12.44 -3.27
N PHE A 110 5.44 -11.16 -3.02
CA PHE A 110 5.43 -10.12 -4.03
C PHE A 110 6.74 -9.35 -4.02
N THR A 111 7.39 -9.26 -5.18
CA THR A 111 8.52 -8.35 -5.41
C THR A 111 8.12 -7.25 -6.39
N TYR A 112 8.13 -5.99 -5.95
CA TYR A 112 7.72 -4.84 -6.76
C TYR A 112 8.83 -3.80 -6.97
N LEU A 113 9.12 -3.51 -8.24
CA LEU A 113 10.06 -2.49 -8.72
C LEU A 113 9.37 -1.54 -9.71
N GLY A 114 8.77 -0.45 -9.22
CA GLY A 114 8.21 0.60 -10.06
C GLY A 114 9.16 1.80 -10.24
N PHE A 115 9.59 2.08 -11.47
CA PHE A 115 10.47 3.20 -11.82
C PHE A 115 9.78 4.31 -12.64
N ASN A 116 8.55 4.07 -13.06
CA ASN A 116 7.74 4.99 -13.86
C ASN A 116 6.46 5.41 -13.09
N SER A 117 5.55 6.10 -13.77
CA SER A 117 4.29 6.58 -13.20
C SER A 117 3.15 5.54 -13.24
N ASP A 118 3.44 4.26 -13.44
CA ASP A 118 2.43 3.20 -13.54
C ASP A 118 1.67 3.01 -12.22
N THR A 119 0.52 2.36 -12.34
CA THR A 119 -0.25 1.88 -11.19
C THR A 119 -0.02 0.40 -11.00
N ALA A 120 0.25 -0.04 -9.78
CA ALA A 120 0.22 -1.43 -9.38
C ALA A 120 -0.81 -1.63 -8.28
N ILE A 121 -1.64 -2.66 -8.43
CA ILE A 121 -2.64 -3.07 -7.44
C ILE A 121 -2.31 -4.51 -7.07
N LEU A 122 -1.86 -4.70 -5.83
CA LEU A 122 -1.46 -6.00 -5.31
C LEU A 122 -2.47 -6.45 -4.25
N ASN A 123 -2.84 -7.72 -4.29
CA ASN A 123 -3.67 -8.37 -3.29
C ASN A 123 -2.99 -9.67 -2.85
N GLY A 124 -2.73 -9.82 -1.56
CA GLY A 124 -2.10 -11.02 -1.00
C GLY A 124 -3.04 -12.19 -1.11
N GLY A 125 -4.16 -12.10 -0.40
CA GLY A 125 -5.22 -13.10 -0.49
C GLY A 125 -5.40 -13.77 0.87
N VAL A 126 -5.28 -15.08 0.93
CA VAL A 126 -5.39 -15.89 2.14
C VAL A 126 -4.03 -16.46 2.46
N GLY A 127 -3.43 -16.08 3.58
CA GLY A 127 -2.11 -16.58 3.95
C GLY A 127 -1.34 -15.54 4.72
N ASN A 128 -0.06 -15.78 4.99
CA ASN A 128 0.80 -14.74 5.56
C ASN A 128 1.73 -14.26 4.46
N ASP A 129 1.34 -13.18 3.80
CA ASP A 129 1.97 -12.75 2.57
C ASP A 129 3.10 -11.77 2.84
N ILE A 130 4.03 -11.67 1.89
CA ILE A 130 5.17 -10.77 1.94
C ILE A 130 5.13 -9.83 0.74
N PHE A 131 5.15 -8.53 1.00
CA PHE A 131 5.26 -7.50 -0.03
C PHE A 131 6.61 -6.81 0.04
N ASN A 132 7.55 -7.24 -0.79
CA ASN A 132 8.89 -6.67 -0.94
C ASN A 132 8.85 -5.46 -1.88
N ILE A 133 8.83 -4.25 -1.32
CA ILE A 133 8.74 -3.00 -2.09
C ILE A 133 10.12 -2.36 -2.24
N TRP A 134 10.72 -2.50 -3.42
CA TRP A 134 12.09 -2.03 -3.67
C TRP A 134 12.12 -0.65 -4.33
N SER A 135 11.16 -0.36 -5.20
CA SER A 135 11.00 0.97 -5.78
C SER A 135 9.55 1.21 -6.10
N ASN A 136 9.10 2.46 -5.97
CA ASN A 136 7.80 2.85 -6.46
C ASN A 136 7.87 4.33 -6.85
N ALA A 137 7.96 4.67 -8.13
CA ALA A 137 7.83 6.06 -8.60
C ALA A 137 6.37 6.43 -8.97
N GLY A 138 5.47 5.44 -8.99
CA GLY A 138 4.09 5.56 -9.46
C GLY A 138 3.06 5.51 -8.33
N THR A 139 1.96 4.82 -8.57
CA THR A 139 0.92 4.54 -7.56
C THR A 139 0.92 3.06 -7.24
N LEU A 140 1.04 2.71 -5.96
CA LEU A 140 0.97 1.33 -5.48
C LEU A 140 -0.18 1.22 -4.48
N ALA A 141 -1.10 0.30 -4.73
CA ALA A 141 -2.13 -0.10 -3.79
C ALA A 141 -1.90 -1.55 -3.37
N ILE A 142 -1.87 -1.80 -2.06
CA ILE A 142 -1.69 -3.13 -1.48
C ILE A 142 -2.92 -3.43 -0.64
N THR A 143 -3.52 -4.59 -0.88
CA THR A 143 -4.50 -5.23 0.00
C THR A 143 -3.79 -6.44 0.59
N THR A 144 -3.60 -6.46 1.91
CA THR A 144 -2.86 -7.53 2.58
C THR A 144 -3.69 -8.80 2.64
N GLY A 145 -5.01 -8.68 2.88
CA GLY A 145 -5.90 -9.82 2.88
C GLY A 145 -6.03 -10.51 4.24
N LEU A 146 -6.22 -11.82 4.22
CA LEU A 146 -6.45 -12.66 5.39
C LEU A 146 -5.15 -13.30 5.89
N GLY A 147 -4.55 -12.69 6.89
CA GLY A 147 -3.53 -13.35 7.70
C GLY A 147 -2.76 -12.36 8.55
N GLY A 148 -1.49 -12.65 8.74
CA GLY A 148 -0.52 -11.78 9.40
C GLY A 148 0.60 -11.42 8.44
N ASP A 149 0.31 -10.45 7.58
CA ASP A 149 1.12 -10.15 6.40
C ASP A 149 2.29 -9.21 6.73
N THR A 150 3.30 -9.17 5.88
CA THR A 150 4.48 -8.33 6.06
C THR A 150 4.72 -7.47 4.83
N ILE A 151 4.62 -6.15 5.00
CA ILE A 151 5.08 -5.21 3.98
C ILE A 151 6.51 -4.83 4.31
N ASN A 152 7.45 -5.24 3.45
CA ASN A 152 8.87 -5.00 3.59
C ASN A 152 9.32 -3.79 2.76
N LEU A 153 9.91 -2.80 3.43
CA LEU A 153 10.41 -1.56 2.84
C LEU A 153 11.95 -1.46 2.83
N ASP A 154 12.68 -2.54 3.11
CA ASP A 154 14.14 -2.51 3.32
C ASP A 154 14.93 -1.88 2.17
N ASN A 155 14.48 -2.08 0.94
CA ASN A 155 15.13 -1.56 -0.26
C ASN A 155 14.46 -0.31 -0.85
N LEU A 156 13.41 0.22 -0.20
CA LEU A 156 12.66 1.34 -0.74
C LEU A 156 13.46 2.64 -0.68
N SER A 157 13.76 3.23 -1.83
CA SER A 157 14.40 4.55 -1.86
C SER A 157 13.44 5.67 -1.41
N VAL A 158 13.79 6.40 -0.34
CA VAL A 158 13.07 7.60 0.15
C VAL A 158 13.12 8.81 -0.81
N TYR A 159 13.90 8.72 -1.89
CA TYR A 159 14.16 9.82 -2.81
C TYR A 159 13.20 9.87 -4.01
N ASN A 160 12.70 8.70 -4.43
CA ASN A 160 11.83 8.55 -5.61
C ASN A 160 10.57 7.74 -5.27
N ALA A 161 10.03 7.93 -4.06
CA ALA A 161 8.79 7.27 -3.65
C ALA A 161 7.57 8.06 -4.14
N GLY A 162 6.84 7.48 -5.09
CA GLY A 162 5.46 7.75 -5.41
C GLY A 162 4.53 7.40 -4.25
N VAL A 163 3.26 7.17 -4.54
CA VAL A 163 2.24 6.96 -3.50
C VAL A 163 2.05 5.47 -3.25
N THR A 164 2.28 5.02 -2.02
CA THR A 164 1.93 3.66 -1.58
C THR A 164 0.74 3.71 -0.62
N THR A 165 -0.28 2.90 -0.87
CA THR A 165 -1.50 2.81 -0.04
C THR A 165 -1.73 1.36 0.38
N ILE A 166 -1.84 1.11 1.68
CA ILE A 166 -2.33 -0.17 2.22
C ILE A 166 -3.82 -0.01 2.56
N THR A 167 -4.66 -0.87 2.01
CA THR A 167 -6.11 -0.70 1.99
C THR A 167 -6.82 -1.30 3.22
N ASP A 168 -6.23 -2.29 3.87
CA ASP A 168 -6.90 -3.11 4.89
C ASP A 168 -6.03 -3.47 6.10
N PHE A 169 -4.89 -2.79 6.28
CA PHE A 169 -3.90 -3.09 7.31
C PHE A 169 -4.49 -3.42 8.69
N LYS A 170 -4.31 -4.66 9.11
CA LYS A 170 -4.79 -5.21 10.38
C LYS A 170 -3.71 -5.12 11.44
N THR A 171 -4.07 -4.77 12.67
CA THR A 171 -3.10 -4.71 13.77
C THR A 171 -3.42 -5.73 14.85
N GLY A 172 -2.45 -6.00 15.72
CA GLY A 172 -2.61 -6.91 16.85
C GLY A 172 -1.83 -8.21 16.67
N THR A 173 -2.12 -9.20 17.50
CA THR A 173 -1.51 -10.52 17.39
C THR A 173 -2.00 -11.20 16.11
N GLY A 174 -1.08 -11.63 15.24
CA GLY A 174 -1.43 -12.20 13.94
C GLY A 174 -2.14 -11.20 13.02
N GLY A 175 -1.83 -9.91 13.18
CA GLY A 175 -2.11 -8.90 12.16
C GLY A 175 -0.81 -8.49 11.47
N ASP A 176 -0.98 -7.58 10.54
CA ASP A 176 0.02 -7.17 9.57
C ASP A 176 1.16 -6.39 10.22
N LYS A 177 2.30 -6.47 9.56
CA LYS A 177 3.56 -5.86 9.93
C LYS A 177 4.03 -4.97 8.80
N LEU A 178 4.58 -3.83 9.20
CA LEU A 178 5.36 -2.99 8.31
C LEU A 178 6.80 -3.13 8.74
N ASP A 179 7.59 -3.84 7.95
CA ASP A 179 9.04 -3.92 8.12
C ASP A 179 9.71 -2.77 7.36
N TRP A 180 10.54 -2.05 8.08
CA TRP A 180 11.21 -0.84 7.61
C TRP A 180 12.62 -0.75 8.18
N ASP A 181 13.14 -1.84 8.75
CA ASP A 181 14.42 -1.83 9.46
C ASP A 181 15.57 -1.47 8.49
N GLY A 182 15.55 -1.96 7.25
CA GLY A 182 16.49 -1.58 6.19
C GLY A 182 16.36 -0.12 5.78
N LEU A 183 15.13 0.41 5.71
CA LEU A 183 14.87 1.82 5.38
C LEU A 183 15.47 2.79 6.41
N LEU A 184 15.54 2.38 7.68
CA LEU A 184 16.14 3.19 8.74
C LEU A 184 17.66 3.42 8.51
N GLY A 185 18.33 2.54 7.77
CA GLY A 185 19.74 2.68 7.40
C GLY A 185 20.03 3.89 6.51
N ASP A 186 19.04 4.33 5.73
CA ASP A 186 19.15 5.47 4.82
C ASP A 186 18.97 6.83 5.51
N PHE A 187 18.61 6.82 6.80
CA PHE A 187 18.31 8.06 7.53
C PHE A 187 19.59 8.77 7.98
N THR A 188 19.75 10.01 7.52
CA THR A 188 20.88 10.85 7.90
C THR A 188 20.75 11.32 9.36
N ASN A 189 21.79 11.08 10.17
CA ASN A 189 21.84 11.37 11.61
C ASN A 189 20.92 10.49 12.48
N TYR A 190 20.41 9.38 11.94
CA TYR A 190 19.76 8.37 12.75
C TYR A 190 20.81 7.48 13.40
N THR A 191 20.79 7.39 14.74
CA THR A 191 21.77 6.63 15.54
C THR A 191 21.14 5.39 16.19
N GLY A 192 19.98 4.96 15.66
CA GLY A 192 19.16 3.89 16.23
C GLY A 192 18.11 4.38 17.24
N GLY A 193 17.35 3.44 17.79
CA GLY A 193 16.29 3.71 18.77
C GLY A 193 14.90 3.83 18.14
N ASN A 194 14.06 4.72 18.68
CA ASN A 194 12.71 4.92 18.16
C ASN A 194 12.70 6.06 17.11
N PRO A 195 12.41 5.79 15.83
CA PRO A 195 12.42 6.81 14.77
C PRO A 195 11.34 7.88 14.94
N PHE A 196 10.27 7.60 15.69
CA PHE A 196 9.24 8.59 16.05
C PHE A 196 9.74 9.58 17.10
N ALA A 197 10.57 9.12 18.03
CA ALA A 197 11.15 9.97 19.07
C ALA A 197 12.21 10.92 18.49
N SER A 198 13.00 10.44 17.53
CA SER A 198 14.03 11.24 16.85
C SER A 198 13.47 12.13 15.74
N GLY A 199 12.19 12.00 15.38
CA GLY A 199 11.52 12.82 14.38
C GLY A 199 11.71 12.36 12.93
N HIS A 200 12.35 11.20 12.71
CA HIS A 200 12.53 10.59 11.40
C HIS A 200 11.28 9.86 10.89
N ALA A 201 10.32 9.56 11.77
CA ALA A 201 9.02 9.04 11.40
C ALA A 201 7.91 9.79 12.15
N ARG A 202 6.74 9.92 11.52
CA ARG A 202 5.53 10.43 12.17
C ARG A 202 4.27 9.83 11.57
N LEU A 203 3.26 9.65 12.41
CA LEU A 203 1.92 9.27 11.99
C LEU A 203 1.02 10.51 12.01
N ILE A 204 0.37 10.80 10.89
CA ILE A 204 -0.55 11.92 10.75
C ILE A 204 -1.93 11.36 10.42
N GLN A 205 -2.93 11.73 11.24
CA GLN A 205 -4.31 11.39 10.90
C GLN A 205 -4.79 12.26 9.74
N SER A 206 -5.34 11.64 8.70
CA SER A 206 -5.97 12.31 7.56
C SER A 206 -7.33 11.68 7.27
N GLY A 207 -8.39 12.26 7.83
CA GLY A 207 -9.73 11.67 7.75
C GLY A 207 -9.77 10.27 8.39
N LYS A 208 -10.16 9.25 7.62
CA LYS A 208 -10.15 7.83 8.04
C LYS A 208 -8.80 7.14 7.86
N ASN A 209 -7.83 7.83 7.26
CA ASN A 209 -6.52 7.28 6.92
C ASN A 209 -5.49 7.71 7.95
N THR A 210 -4.49 6.87 8.15
CA THR A 210 -3.26 7.24 8.85
C THR A 210 -2.16 7.34 7.83
N ILE A 211 -1.48 8.49 7.81
CA ILE A 211 -0.35 8.73 6.94
C ILE A 211 0.91 8.45 7.76
N LEU A 212 1.69 7.46 7.35
CA LEU A 212 3.07 7.34 7.78
C LEU A 212 3.90 8.27 6.92
N GLN A 213 4.54 9.21 7.58
CA GLN A 213 5.49 10.12 7.00
C GLN A 213 6.87 9.80 7.52
N ILE A 214 7.79 9.63 6.59
CA ILE A 214 9.20 9.43 6.86
C ILE A 214 9.94 10.73 6.53
N ASP A 215 10.89 11.13 7.38
CA ASP A 215 11.73 12.30 7.22
C ASP A 215 13.19 11.88 7.36
N ALA A 216 13.82 11.61 6.22
CA ALA A 216 15.14 10.98 6.17
C ALA A 216 16.26 11.83 6.79
N ASN A 217 16.05 13.10 7.12
CA ASN A 217 17.06 13.94 7.79
C ASN A 217 16.68 14.35 9.23
N GLY A 218 15.47 14.01 9.70
CA GLY A 218 14.96 14.28 11.04
C GLY A 218 14.80 15.78 11.38
N ARG A 219 15.02 16.70 10.45
CA ARG A 219 15.09 18.14 10.73
C ARG A 219 13.74 18.83 10.76
N ARG A 220 12.64 18.13 10.47
CA ARG A 220 11.28 18.72 10.39
C ARG A 220 11.24 19.94 9.47
N ASP A 221 12.18 20.01 8.52
CA ASP A 221 12.23 21.08 7.55
C ASP A 221 11.30 20.74 6.37
N ARG A 222 11.04 21.70 5.49
CA ARG A 222 10.24 21.44 4.29
C ARG A 222 11.03 20.67 3.22
N SER A 223 12.20 20.11 3.56
CA SER A 223 12.99 19.39 2.57
C SER A 223 12.25 18.08 2.22
N ARG A 224 12.09 17.91 0.91
CA ARG A 224 11.13 17.05 0.19
C ARG A 224 11.35 15.53 0.34
N ARG A 225 11.89 15.03 1.45
CA ARG A 225 12.28 13.61 1.57
C ARG A 225 11.26 12.84 2.36
N VAL A 226 10.04 12.83 1.83
CA VAL A 226 8.90 12.21 2.49
C VAL A 226 8.32 11.13 1.60
N CYS A 227 8.60 9.88 1.97
CA CYS A 227 7.75 8.77 1.58
C CYS A 227 6.43 8.91 2.34
N TRP A 228 5.33 8.83 1.60
CA TRP A 228 3.98 8.86 2.16
C TRP A 228 3.37 7.49 1.96
N MET A 229 3.12 6.80 3.06
CA MET A 229 2.31 5.59 3.05
C MET A 229 0.96 5.90 3.67
N MET A 230 -0.10 5.73 2.89
CA MET A 230 -1.46 5.81 3.40
C MET A 230 -1.90 4.44 3.90
N ILE A 231 -2.26 4.35 5.17
CA ILE A 231 -2.81 3.14 5.77
C ILE A 231 -4.28 3.42 6.05
N THR A 232 -5.18 2.78 5.30
CA THR A 232 -6.61 2.97 5.49
C THR A 232 -7.14 2.00 6.55
N ARG A 233 -7.96 2.51 7.47
CA ARG A 233 -8.61 1.74 8.57
C ARG A 233 -7.70 1.21 9.69
N ALA A 234 -6.44 1.65 9.81
CA ALA A 234 -5.64 1.34 10.98
C ALA A 234 -6.38 1.76 12.28
N PRO A 235 -6.56 0.87 13.27
CA PRO A 235 -6.99 1.29 14.59
C PRO A 235 -5.92 2.19 15.23
N ARG A 236 -6.26 2.86 16.33
CA ARG A 236 -5.44 3.89 17.01
C ARG A 236 -4.05 3.43 17.50
N ARG A 237 -3.45 2.32 17.07
CA ARG A 237 -2.15 1.81 17.54
C ARG A 237 -1.45 1.04 16.43
N ILE A 238 -0.21 1.43 16.10
CA ILE A 238 0.74 0.68 15.25
C ILE A 238 1.87 0.19 16.16
N ARG A 239 2.31 -1.06 16.00
CA ARG A 239 3.48 -1.60 16.71
C ARG A 239 4.66 -1.67 15.73
N SER A 240 5.80 -1.11 16.12
CA SER A 240 7.09 -1.37 15.46
C SER A 240 7.71 -2.62 16.06
N ILE A 241 8.14 -3.57 15.23
CA ILE A 241 9.05 -4.63 15.68
C ILE A 241 10.46 -4.12 15.40
N GLY A 242 11.21 -3.79 16.45
CA GLY A 242 12.65 -3.58 16.35
C GLY A 242 13.35 -4.82 16.88
N THR A 243 14.24 -5.41 16.09
CA THR A 243 14.98 -6.60 16.50
C THR A 243 16.21 -6.22 17.33
N ARG A 244 16.05 -6.11 18.66
CA ARG A 244 17.14 -6.40 19.63
C ARG A 244 16.64 -6.64 21.08
N SER A 245 16.67 -7.93 21.43
CA SER A 245 16.61 -8.58 22.76
C SER A 245 15.30 -8.61 23.57
N PRO A 246 14.98 -9.75 24.24
CA PRO A 246 13.69 -10.00 24.87
C PRO A 246 13.71 -9.59 26.34
N THR A 247 13.29 -8.36 26.63
CA THR A 247 12.81 -8.03 27.98
C THR A 247 11.50 -7.27 27.85
N THR A 248 10.41 -8.03 27.96
CA THR A 248 9.08 -7.58 28.41
C THR A 248 8.74 -6.12 28.09
N SER A 249 8.21 -5.83 26.91
CA SER A 249 7.44 -4.61 26.72
C SER A 249 6.26 -4.83 25.80
N THR A 250 5.13 -5.17 26.43
CA THR A 250 3.80 -5.04 25.83
C THR A 250 3.49 -3.55 25.68
N GLU A 251 4.11 -2.82 24.75
CA GLU A 251 3.85 -1.39 24.62
C GLU A 251 2.56 -1.11 23.83
N LEU A 252 1.55 -0.69 24.59
CA LEU A 252 0.29 -0.15 24.13
C LEU A 252 0.37 1.39 24.26
N MET A 253 0.73 2.15 23.22
CA MET A 253 0.74 3.62 23.29
C MET A 253 -0.64 4.30 23.05
N ARG A 254 -1.07 5.17 23.99
CA ARG A 254 -2.24 6.07 23.90
C ARG A 254 -1.79 7.50 23.53
N TRP A 255 -2.67 8.27 22.88
CA TRP A 255 -2.34 9.55 22.21
C TRP A 255 -2.62 10.78 23.09
N PRO A 256 -1.70 11.77 23.14
CA PRO A 256 -2.03 13.16 23.45
C PRO A 256 -2.28 13.95 22.15
N MET A 257 -3.39 14.69 22.08
CA MET A 257 -3.68 15.60 20.96
C MET A 257 -2.75 16.82 21.01
N GLY A 258 -2.00 17.05 19.93
CA GLY A 258 -1.21 18.26 19.72
C GLY A 258 -1.30 18.71 18.26
N SER A 259 -1.79 19.93 18.06
CA SER A 259 -2.10 20.58 16.78
C SER A 259 -0.94 20.62 15.78
N ILE A 260 -1.22 20.32 14.50
CA ILE A 260 -0.30 20.55 13.37
C ILE A 260 -0.95 21.56 12.41
N ARG A 261 -0.18 22.60 12.04
CA ARG A 261 -0.47 23.51 10.92
C ARG A 261 0.19 22.94 9.64
N SER A 262 -0.57 22.91 8.56
CA SER A 262 -0.25 22.33 7.24
C SER A 262 0.98 22.95 6.53
N PRO A 263 1.51 22.28 5.48
CA PRO A 263 1.00 22.53 4.12
C PRO A 263 0.68 21.27 3.29
N ILE A 264 -0.05 21.50 2.21
CA ILE A 264 -0.91 20.63 1.38
C ILE A 264 -0.19 20.13 0.10
N CYS A 265 -0.52 18.92 -0.38
CA CYS A 265 -0.70 18.53 -1.80
C CYS A 265 -1.61 17.29 -1.88
N PHE A 266 -2.58 17.27 -2.81
CA PHE A 266 -3.82 16.44 -2.81
C PHE A 266 -3.78 15.17 -3.69
N ARG A 267 -4.71 14.22 -3.42
CA ARG A 267 -5.75 13.78 -4.39
C ARG A 267 -7.01 13.32 -3.63
N ILE A 268 -8.06 14.15 -3.64
CA ILE A 268 -9.41 13.81 -3.15
C ILE A 268 -10.24 13.51 -4.39
N ILE A 269 -10.87 12.34 -4.45
CA ILE A 269 -11.95 12.05 -5.41
C ILE A 269 -13.24 12.56 -4.75
N PRO A 270 -13.96 13.55 -5.32
CA PRO A 270 -15.20 14.02 -4.75
C PRO A 270 -16.35 13.08 -5.16
N SER A 271 -17.05 12.50 -4.18
CA SER A 271 -18.43 12.06 -4.38
C SER A 271 -19.37 13.24 -4.08
N PRO A 272 -20.41 13.51 -4.89
CA PRO A 272 -21.30 14.63 -4.65
C PRO A 272 -22.30 14.23 -3.56
N MET A 273 -22.28 14.90 -2.41
CA MET A 273 -23.48 15.10 -1.60
C MET A 273 -23.30 16.23 -0.57
N THR A 274 -24.34 17.04 -0.51
CA THR A 274 -24.54 18.35 0.12
C THR A 274 -24.34 18.41 1.65
N ALA A 275 -23.53 19.40 2.06
CA ALA A 275 -23.56 20.33 3.22
C ALA A 275 -24.24 19.98 4.58
N LEU A 276 -23.49 20.17 5.69
CA LEU A 276 -23.66 21.26 6.70
C LEU A 276 -22.54 21.17 7.77
N CYS A 277 -21.82 22.27 8.07
CA CYS A 277 -20.88 22.35 9.21
C CYS A 277 -21.14 23.62 10.04
N CYS A 278 -21.71 23.49 11.25
CA CYS A 278 -21.59 24.50 12.34
C CYS A 278 -20.25 24.17 13.05
N TRP A 279 -19.32 25.12 13.20
CA TRP A 279 -18.10 24.97 14.03
C TRP A 279 -18.17 25.90 15.25
N ALA A 280 -17.65 25.45 16.40
CA ALA A 280 -17.51 26.23 17.62
C ALA A 280 -16.02 26.34 17.99
N GLU A 281 -15.54 27.54 18.27
CA GLU A 281 -14.18 27.75 18.78
C GLU A 281 -14.18 27.81 20.32
N ALA A 282 -13.32 26.98 20.93
CA ALA A 282 -13.04 27.03 22.36
C ALA A 282 -11.69 27.74 22.58
N LEU A 283 -11.72 28.95 23.16
CA LEU A 283 -10.52 29.60 23.67
C LEU A 283 -10.25 29.10 25.09
N ILE A 284 -9.32 28.17 25.24
CA ILE A 284 -8.81 27.74 26.54
C ILE A 284 -7.58 28.58 26.87
N LYS A 285 -7.67 29.45 27.88
CA LYS A 285 -6.50 30.09 28.48
C LYS A 285 -5.82 29.10 29.42
N PRO A 286 -4.48 29.06 29.50
CA PRO A 286 -3.79 28.17 30.43
C PRO A 286 -4.17 28.56 31.88
N ASN A 287 -4.57 27.55 32.68
CA ASN A 287 -4.80 27.60 34.14
C ASN A 287 -6.18 28.00 34.70
N SER A 288 -7.30 27.74 34.00
CA SER A 288 -8.66 27.86 34.59
C SER A 288 -9.44 26.55 34.58
N ILE A 289 -10.04 26.14 35.72
CA ILE A 289 -10.84 24.91 35.90
C ILE A 289 -12.30 25.08 35.40
N ALA A 290 -12.60 26.15 34.64
CA ALA A 290 -13.91 26.34 34.01
C ALA A 290 -13.79 27.07 32.67
N ALA A 291 -14.29 26.47 31.60
CA ALA A 291 -14.42 27.10 30.29
C ALA A 291 -15.76 27.86 30.20
N ARG A 292 -15.73 29.16 29.86
CA ARG A 292 -16.90 29.90 29.38
C ARG A 292 -16.87 29.91 27.85
N TYR A 293 -17.99 29.56 27.22
CA TYR A 293 -18.15 29.58 25.77
C TYR A 293 -19.02 30.77 25.37
N ASP A 294 -18.50 31.69 24.56
CA ASP A 294 -19.27 32.74 23.90
C ASP A 294 -19.41 32.40 22.42
N LEU A 295 -20.65 32.21 21.96
CA LEU A 295 -20.97 31.99 20.55
C LEU A 295 -21.02 33.33 19.82
N ARG A 296 -20.12 33.57 18.85
CA ARG A 296 -20.26 34.69 17.91
C ARG A 296 -20.67 34.19 16.52
N HIS A 297 -21.66 34.88 15.96
CA HIS A 297 -22.18 34.70 14.62
C HIS A 297 -21.25 35.43 13.64
N VAL A 298 -20.69 34.74 12.66
CA VAL A 298 -20.16 35.39 11.44
C VAL A 298 -21.11 35.03 10.32
N ALA A 299 -22.01 35.95 9.99
CA ALA A 299 -22.89 35.80 8.85
C ALA A 299 -22.15 36.26 7.59
N ASP A 300 -21.95 35.36 6.64
CA ASP A 300 -21.74 35.70 5.23
C ASP A 300 -23.04 36.36 4.70
N GLN A 301 -22.93 37.46 3.96
CA GLN A 301 -24.04 38.35 3.61
C GLN A 301 -25.02 37.77 2.57
N SER A 302 -24.93 36.50 2.19
CA SER A 302 -25.76 35.94 1.13
C SER A 302 -27.03 35.22 1.61
N HIS A 303 -27.25 34.91 2.90
CA HIS A 303 -28.44 34.18 3.35
C HIS A 303 -29.13 34.80 4.58
N ARG A 304 -30.20 35.58 4.36
CA ARG A 304 -30.97 36.26 5.43
C ARG A 304 -31.93 35.35 6.23
N ASN A 305 -32.02 34.05 5.95
CA ASN A 305 -33.02 33.15 6.58
C ASN A 305 -32.49 31.77 7.00
N ALA A 306 -31.26 31.66 7.52
CA ALA A 306 -30.78 30.40 8.11
C ALA A 306 -31.30 30.20 9.56
N PRO A 307 -31.79 29.00 9.95
CA PRO A 307 -32.24 28.72 11.31
C PRO A 307 -31.08 28.72 12.32
N ARG A 308 -31.31 29.25 13.54
CA ARG A 308 -30.30 29.39 14.60
C ARG A 308 -29.92 28.03 15.21
N CYS A 309 -28.63 27.65 15.19
CA CYS A 309 -28.08 26.48 15.93
C CYS A 309 -28.46 26.62 17.44
N GLY A 310 -29.20 25.64 18.00
CA GLY A 310 -29.76 25.67 19.36
C GLY A 310 -28.75 25.37 20.48
N LYS A 311 -29.04 25.84 21.70
CA LYS A 311 -28.18 25.66 22.89
C LYS A 311 -28.20 24.20 23.40
N VAL A 312 -27.05 23.53 23.45
CA VAL A 312 -26.89 22.24 24.14
C VAL A 312 -26.17 22.48 25.46
N ARG A 313 -26.75 22.02 26.59
CA ARG A 313 -26.12 22.03 27.92
C ARG A 313 -25.70 20.61 28.28
N PHE A 314 -24.43 20.42 28.64
CA PHE A 314 -23.98 19.23 29.36
C PHE A 314 -23.61 19.64 30.80
N ARG A 315 -24.14 18.90 31.79
CA ARG A 315 -23.68 18.95 33.18
C ARG A 315 -22.57 17.90 33.34
N PHE A 316 -21.49 18.26 34.01
CA PHE A 316 -20.45 17.32 34.45
C PHE A 316 -20.91 16.59 35.71
#